data_AF-A0A849UJP9-F1
#
_entry.id   AF-A0A849UJP9-F1
#
_cell.length_a   1.000
_cell.length_b   1.000
_cell.length_c   1.000
_cell.angle_alpha   90.00
_cell.angle_beta   90.00
_cell.angle_gamma   90.00
#
_symmetry.space_group_name_H-M   'P 1'
#
loop_
_entity.id
_entity.type
_entity.pdbx_description
1 polymer ?
#
loop_
_entity_poly.entity_id
_entity_poly.type
_entity_poly.pdbx_seq_one_letter_code
_entity_poly.pdbx_strand_id
1 'polypeptide(L)'
;MNLNREQFLKAVERGQALLKALKKDYPELGLKPVFSRFGPRSGQCDLTTDLKKIVMEFPEMLEEEGFLAKTQRPQREGVGRLRTLLNEIRKAEKDGEKETASKLRKEAAAVEKELLDFDLMLYCGDVLVEYRPENLTHESLRRLQQDPRLPPGLNEVGNIRVIAGSLLDLKD
;
A
#
# COMPACT_ATOMS: atom_id res chain seq x y z
N MET A 1 -4.95 -14.13 5.55
CA MET A 1 -6.31 -13.56 5.39
C MET A 1 -6.14 -12.23 4.69
N ASN A 2 -6.99 -11.93 3.72
CA ASN A 2 -6.93 -10.64 3.01
C ASN A 2 -8.00 -9.69 3.52
N LEU A 3 -7.82 -8.42 3.23
CA LEU A 3 -8.70 -7.34 3.68
C LEU A 3 -9.55 -6.86 2.52
N ASN A 4 -10.84 -6.64 2.78
CA ASN A 4 -11.64 -5.83 1.88
C ASN A 4 -11.21 -4.35 1.96
N ARG A 5 -11.80 -3.51 1.10
CA ARG A 5 -11.45 -2.09 1.06
C ARG A 5 -11.68 -1.36 2.38
N GLU A 6 -12.77 -1.63 3.08
CA GLU A 6 -13.08 -0.95 4.35
C GLU A 6 -12.02 -1.25 5.41
N GLN A 7 -11.67 -2.53 5.55
CA GLN A 7 -10.63 -3.01 6.45
C GLN A 7 -9.27 -2.41 6.08
N PHE A 8 -8.95 -2.34 4.80
CA PHE A 8 -7.73 -1.70 4.31
C PHE A 8 -7.67 -0.22 4.69
N LEU A 9 -8.74 0.54 4.45
CA LEU A 9 -8.79 1.96 4.80
C LEU A 9 -8.63 2.19 6.31
N LYS A 10 -9.28 1.37 7.14
CA LYS A 10 -9.11 1.39 8.61
C LYS A 10 -7.66 1.12 9.03
N ALA A 11 -7.03 0.10 8.44
CA ALA A 11 -5.63 -0.23 8.71
C ALA A 11 -4.69 0.94 8.35
N VAL A 12 -4.91 1.59 7.20
CA VAL A 12 -4.13 2.76 6.78
C VAL A 12 -4.33 3.94 7.70
N GLU A 13 -5.57 4.25 8.07
CA GLU A 13 -5.90 5.34 8.99
C GLU A 13 -5.18 5.16 10.33
N ARG A 14 -5.21 3.95 10.89
CA ARG A 14 -4.52 3.62 12.14
C ARG A 14 -3.01 3.71 12.02
N GLY A 15 -2.44 3.19 10.93
CA GLY A 15 -1.03 3.35 10.61
C GLY A 15 -0.63 4.82 10.51
N GLN A 16 -1.48 5.69 9.96
CA GLN A 16 -1.23 7.14 9.91
C GLN A 16 -1.38 7.82 11.27
N ALA A 17 -2.38 7.42 12.06
CA ALA A 17 -2.61 7.96 13.40
C ALA A 17 -1.43 7.65 14.34
N LEU A 18 -0.95 6.40 14.32
CA LEU A 18 0.23 5.99 15.08
C LEU A 18 1.48 6.73 14.61
N LEU A 19 1.71 6.85 13.30
CA LEU A 19 2.81 7.67 12.77
C LEU A 19 2.76 9.11 13.29
N LYS A 20 1.56 9.72 13.27
CA LYS A 20 1.38 11.11 13.74
C LYS A 20 1.71 11.24 15.23
N ALA A 21 1.38 10.25 16.05
CA ALA A 21 1.76 10.23 17.46
C ALA A 21 3.27 10.09 17.61
N LEU A 22 3.89 9.12 16.94
CA LEU A 22 5.33 8.88 17.00
C LEU A 22 6.15 10.08 16.49
N LYS A 23 5.71 10.77 15.45
CA LYS A 23 6.39 11.98 14.95
C LYS A 23 6.45 13.14 15.95
N LYS A 24 5.52 13.20 16.91
CA LYS A 24 5.57 14.21 17.98
C LYS A 24 6.66 13.90 18.99
N ASP A 25 6.86 12.61 19.27
CA ASP A 25 7.79 12.15 20.30
C ASP A 25 9.21 11.90 19.75
N TYR A 26 9.32 11.66 18.43
CA TYR A 26 10.56 11.42 17.70
C TYR A 26 10.68 12.28 16.42
N PRO A 27 10.52 13.61 16.50
CA PRO A 27 10.54 14.49 15.32
C PRO A 27 11.87 14.44 14.55
N GLU A 28 12.98 14.20 15.24
CA GLU A 28 14.33 14.14 14.69
C GLU A 28 14.52 13.00 13.69
N LEU A 29 13.76 11.91 13.81
CA LEU A 29 13.91 10.71 12.98
C LEU A 29 13.34 10.89 11.56
N GLY A 30 12.51 11.92 11.33
CA GLY A 30 11.94 12.17 9.99
C GLY A 30 11.13 10.98 9.44
N LEU A 31 10.32 10.33 10.27
CA LEU A 31 9.68 9.04 9.91
C LEU A 31 8.83 9.12 8.62
N LYS A 32 9.09 8.22 7.68
CA LYS A 32 8.33 8.05 6.44
C LYS A 32 7.57 6.72 6.42
N PRO A 33 6.24 6.72 6.22
CA PRO A 33 5.47 5.50 6.21
C PRO A 33 5.49 4.82 4.84
N VAL A 34 5.67 3.50 4.83
CA VAL A 34 5.61 2.69 3.61
C VAL A 34 4.82 1.41 3.86
N PHE A 35 4.25 0.85 2.79
CA PHE A 35 3.91 -0.56 2.73
C PHE A 35 5.14 -1.37 2.36
N SER A 36 5.25 -2.56 2.90
CA SER A 36 6.29 -3.51 2.52
C SER A 36 5.81 -4.96 2.66
N ARG A 37 6.40 -5.87 1.89
CA ARG A 37 6.24 -7.31 2.06
C ARG A 37 7.54 -8.01 1.69
N PHE A 38 7.88 -9.06 2.44
CA PHE A 38 9.09 -9.87 2.23
C PHE A 38 8.76 -11.23 1.66
N GLY A 39 9.71 -11.81 0.92
CA GLY A 39 9.59 -13.15 0.35
C GLY A 39 8.90 -13.17 -1.01
N PRO A 40 8.21 -14.26 -1.37
CA PRO A 40 7.44 -14.34 -2.61
C PRO A 40 6.44 -13.17 -2.68
N ARG A 41 6.33 -12.53 -3.85
CA ARG A 41 5.49 -11.32 -4.03
C ARG A 41 5.96 -10.13 -3.17
N SER A 42 7.27 -10.03 -2.90
CA SER A 42 7.86 -8.87 -2.24
C SER A 42 7.67 -7.60 -3.04
N GLY A 43 7.47 -6.50 -2.32
CA GLY A 43 7.41 -5.17 -2.91
C GLY A 43 7.22 -4.13 -1.82
N GLN A 44 7.16 -2.87 -2.25
CA GLN A 44 6.99 -1.73 -1.37
C GLN A 44 6.40 -0.56 -2.15
N CYS A 45 5.66 0.28 -1.46
CA CYS A 45 5.28 1.60 -1.94
C CYS A 45 5.02 2.52 -0.74
N ASP A 46 4.89 3.82 -0.97
CA ASP A 46 4.53 4.71 0.14
C ASP A 46 3.16 4.34 0.72
N LEU A 47 2.97 4.58 2.02
CA LEU A 47 1.67 4.38 2.65
C LEU A 47 0.63 5.31 1.99
N THR A 48 -0.33 4.71 1.30
CA THR A 48 -1.33 5.42 0.49
C THR A 48 -2.64 4.66 0.43
N THR A 49 -3.73 5.35 0.12
CA THR A 49 -5.01 4.75 -0.26
C THR A 49 -5.31 4.90 -1.75
N ASP A 50 -4.38 5.52 -2.50
CA ASP A 50 -4.49 5.70 -3.95
C ASP A 50 -4.19 4.37 -4.66
N LEU A 51 -5.26 3.79 -5.23
CA LEU A 51 -5.17 2.53 -5.95
C LEU A 51 -4.19 2.62 -7.13
N LYS A 52 -4.17 3.71 -7.89
CA LYS A 52 -3.29 3.85 -9.05
C LYS A 52 -1.83 3.80 -8.64
N LYS A 53 -1.50 4.43 -7.51
CA LYS A 53 -0.15 4.37 -6.95
C LYS A 53 0.23 2.95 -6.55
N ILE A 54 -0.67 2.25 -5.84
CA ILE A 54 -0.44 0.86 -5.43
C ILE A 54 -0.25 -0.05 -6.65
N VAL A 55 -1.13 0.04 -7.66
CA VAL A 55 -1.05 -0.75 -8.91
C VAL A 55 0.26 -0.52 -9.66
N MET A 56 0.80 0.70 -9.62
CA MET A 56 2.03 1.04 -10.33
C MET A 56 3.30 0.63 -9.59
N GLU A 57 3.31 0.77 -8.26
CA GLU A 57 4.50 0.61 -7.43
C GLU A 57 4.57 -0.74 -6.72
N PHE A 58 3.43 -1.29 -6.31
CA PHE A 58 3.34 -2.53 -5.56
C PHE A 58 2.04 -3.31 -5.86
N PRO A 59 1.80 -3.71 -7.13
CA PRO A 59 0.58 -4.44 -7.52
C PRO A 59 0.43 -5.78 -6.80
N GLU A 60 1.53 -6.38 -6.33
CA GLU A 60 1.54 -7.63 -5.59
C GLU A 60 0.82 -7.56 -4.24
N MET A 61 0.63 -6.35 -3.69
CA MET A 61 -0.21 -6.07 -2.52
C MET A 61 -1.69 -6.39 -2.77
N LEU A 62 -2.12 -6.38 -4.02
CA LEU A 62 -3.50 -6.62 -4.41
C LEU A 62 -3.70 -8.10 -4.75
N GLU A 63 -4.80 -8.65 -4.28
CA GLU A 63 -5.26 -9.99 -4.61
C GLU A 63 -6.72 -9.89 -5.05
N GLU A 64 -6.99 -10.30 -6.29
CA GLU A 64 -8.36 -10.40 -6.78
C GLU A 64 -8.91 -11.73 -6.24
N GLU A 65 -9.94 -11.69 -5.40
CA GLU A 65 -10.54 -12.93 -4.89
C GLU A 65 -11.29 -13.62 -6.03
N GLY A 66 -11.07 -14.92 -6.18
CA GLY A 66 -11.72 -15.70 -7.20
C GLY A 66 -13.21 -15.87 -6.88
N PHE A 67 -14.06 -15.02 -7.43
CA PHE A 67 -15.49 -15.36 -7.58
C PHE A 67 -15.62 -16.41 -8.70
N LEU A 68 -15.15 -17.63 -8.41
CA LEU A 68 -15.49 -18.85 -9.14
C LEU A 68 -16.96 -19.16 -8.87
N ALA A 69 -17.88 -18.43 -9.50
CA ALA A 69 -19.26 -18.93 -9.58
C ALA A 69 -20.10 -18.45 -10.77
N LYS A 70 -19.93 -17.25 -11.36
CA LYS A 70 -20.95 -16.80 -12.35
C LYS A 70 -20.49 -16.07 -13.61
N THR A 71 -19.25 -15.61 -13.74
CA THR A 71 -18.81 -14.94 -14.97
C THR A 71 -17.37 -15.30 -15.30
N GLN A 72 -17.19 -16.06 -16.38
CA GLN A 72 -15.89 -16.50 -16.92
C GLN A 72 -15.09 -15.32 -17.50
N ARG A 73 -14.54 -14.44 -16.65
CA ARG A 73 -13.52 -13.47 -17.09
C ARG A 73 -12.27 -13.57 -16.18
N PRO A 74 -11.05 -13.52 -16.73
CA PRO A 74 -9.83 -13.78 -15.95
C PRO A 74 -9.52 -12.66 -14.95
N GLN A 75 -9.48 -13.03 -13.67
CA GLN A 75 -9.25 -12.22 -12.46
C GLN A 75 -7.78 -11.80 -12.25
N ARG A 76 -7.03 -11.63 -13.33
CA ARG A 76 -5.73 -10.93 -13.37
C ARG A 76 -5.73 -9.80 -14.39
N GLU A 77 -6.82 -9.66 -15.13
CA GLU A 77 -6.97 -8.62 -16.13
C GLU A 77 -7.27 -7.28 -15.49
N GLY A 78 -7.93 -7.17 -14.34
CA GLY A 78 -8.32 -5.87 -13.78
C GLY A 78 -7.12 -5.00 -13.37
N VAL A 79 -6.34 -5.48 -12.39
CA VAL A 79 -5.10 -4.79 -11.95
C VAL A 79 -4.09 -4.69 -13.09
N GLY A 80 -3.93 -5.75 -13.89
CA GLY A 80 -3.02 -5.76 -15.03
C GLY A 80 -3.41 -4.74 -16.12
N ARG A 81 -4.70 -4.67 -16.47
CA ARG A 81 -5.25 -3.71 -17.43
C ARG A 81 -5.14 -2.29 -16.90
N LEU A 82 -5.48 -2.05 -15.64
CA LEU A 82 -5.30 -0.72 -15.05
C LEU A 82 -3.83 -0.29 -15.12
N ARG A 83 -2.89 -1.19 -14.81
CA ARG A 83 -1.45 -0.90 -14.94
C ARG A 83 -1.05 -0.58 -16.37
N THR A 84 -1.52 -1.35 -17.35
CA THR A 84 -1.26 -1.10 -18.78
C THR A 84 -1.81 0.26 -19.19
N LEU A 85 -3.07 0.56 -18.87
CA LEU A 85 -3.69 1.86 -19.17
C LEU A 85 -2.91 3.01 -18.54
N LEU A 86 -2.47 2.89 -17.28
CA LEU A 86 -1.66 3.92 -16.62
C LEU A 86 -0.30 4.13 -17.30
N ASN A 87 0.34 3.06 -17.77
CA ASN A 87 1.57 3.16 -18.55
C ASN A 87 1.35 3.83 -19.92
N GLU A 88 0.26 3.48 -20.60
CA GLU A 88 -0.11 4.09 -21.89
C GLU A 88 -0.49 5.56 -21.74
N ILE A 89 -1.18 5.94 -20.65
CA ILE A 89 -1.46 7.35 -20.32
C ILE A 89 -0.14 8.12 -20.17
N ARG A 90 0.81 7.59 -19.37
CA ARG A 90 2.13 8.23 -19.19
C ARG A 90 2.89 8.38 -20.51
N LYS A 91 2.81 7.37 -21.38
CA LYS A 91 3.43 7.41 -22.72
C LYS A 91 2.76 8.47 -23.61
N ALA A 92 1.44 8.45 -23.73
CA ALA A 92 0.68 9.42 -24.52
C ALA A 92 0.90 10.87 -24.03
N GLU A 93 0.97 11.09 -22.72
CA GLU A 93 1.31 12.40 -22.13
C GLU A 93 2.72 12.85 -22.52
N LYS A 94 3.70 11.95 -22.47
CA LYS A 94 5.08 12.22 -22.87
C LYS A 94 5.18 12.56 -24.36
N ASP A 95 4.39 11.90 -25.19
CA ASP A 95 4.36 12.09 -26.64
C ASP A 95 3.48 13.29 -27.08
N GLY A 96 2.84 13.99 -26.12
CA GLY A 96 1.99 15.15 -26.40
C GLY A 96 0.60 14.80 -26.95
N GLU A 97 0.22 13.53 -26.96
CA GLU A 97 -1.04 13.00 -27.47
C GLU A 97 -2.20 13.21 -26.49
N LYS A 98 -2.63 14.47 -26.34
CA LYS A 98 -3.65 14.86 -25.34
C LYS A 98 -4.99 14.12 -25.50
N GLU A 99 -5.42 13.86 -26.74
CA GLU A 99 -6.69 13.17 -27.00
C GLU A 99 -6.61 11.68 -26.64
N THR A 100 -5.53 11.00 -27.03
CA THR A 100 -5.24 9.61 -26.65
C THR A 100 -5.21 9.47 -25.14
N ALA A 101 -4.43 10.32 -24.45
CA ALA A 101 -4.35 10.32 -22.98
C ALA A 101 -5.72 10.56 -22.33
N SER A 102 -6.56 11.43 -22.89
CA SER A 102 -7.92 11.68 -22.37
C SER A 102 -8.82 10.44 -22.48
N LYS A 103 -8.80 9.75 -23.63
CA LYS A 103 -9.56 8.50 -23.85
C LYS A 103 -9.11 7.42 -22.87
N LEU A 104 -7.81 7.20 -22.76
CA LEU A 104 -7.24 6.21 -21.84
C LEU A 104 -7.56 6.52 -20.37
N ARG A 105 -7.56 7.81 -19.96
CA ARG A 105 -7.96 8.19 -18.59
C ARG A 105 -9.41 7.84 -18.27
N LYS A 106 -10.33 7.97 -19.23
CA LYS A 106 -11.73 7.57 -19.03
C LYS A 106 -11.86 6.06 -18.85
N GLU A 107 -11.12 5.30 -19.64
CA GLU A 107 -11.08 3.84 -19.51
C GLU A 107 -10.45 3.40 -18.18
N ALA A 108 -9.31 4.00 -17.80
CA ALA A 108 -8.65 3.71 -16.53
C ALA A 108 -9.56 4.03 -15.33
N ALA A 109 -10.35 5.11 -15.39
CA ALA A 109 -11.31 5.45 -14.34
C ALA A 109 -12.46 4.45 -14.23
N ALA A 110 -12.90 3.87 -15.36
CA ALA A 110 -13.91 2.81 -15.34
C ALA A 110 -13.38 1.53 -14.68
N VAL A 111 -12.17 1.10 -15.08
CA VAL A 111 -11.51 -0.07 -14.48
C VAL A 111 -11.21 0.15 -13.00
N GLU A 112 -10.71 1.34 -12.63
CA GLU A 112 -10.50 1.72 -11.23
C GLU A 112 -11.80 1.63 -10.42
N LYS A 113 -12.93 2.10 -10.96
CA LYS A 113 -14.22 2.00 -10.28
C LYS A 113 -14.67 0.56 -10.07
N GLU A 114 -14.51 -0.30 -11.08
CA GLU A 114 -14.82 -1.73 -10.99
C GLU A 114 -13.96 -2.42 -9.93
N LEU A 115 -12.66 -2.14 -9.92
CA LEU A 115 -11.71 -2.66 -8.95
C LEU A 115 -12.00 -2.20 -7.52
N LEU A 116 -12.55 -1.00 -7.36
CA LEU A 116 -12.85 -0.41 -6.07
C LEU A 116 -14.20 -0.83 -5.48
N ASP A 117 -14.94 -1.70 -6.17
CA ASP A 117 -16.16 -2.31 -5.67
C ASP A 117 -15.85 -3.29 -4.51
N PHE A 118 -16.69 -3.28 -3.47
CA PHE A 118 -16.37 -3.83 -2.14
C PHE A 118 -16.12 -5.35 -2.11
N ASP A 119 -16.54 -6.06 -3.16
CA ASP A 119 -16.51 -7.52 -3.24
C ASP A 119 -15.44 -8.09 -4.20
N LEU A 120 -14.67 -7.24 -4.91
CA LEU A 120 -13.77 -7.69 -5.98
C LEU A 120 -12.28 -7.58 -5.66
N MET A 121 -11.87 -6.56 -4.91
CA MET A 121 -10.47 -6.31 -4.61
C MET A 121 -10.15 -6.55 -3.15
N LEU A 122 -9.18 -7.43 -2.93
CA LEU A 122 -8.61 -7.65 -1.61
C LEU A 122 -7.18 -7.16 -1.52
N TYR A 123 -6.81 -6.76 -0.32
CA TYR A 123 -5.48 -6.33 0.05
C TYR A 123 -4.81 -7.44 0.85
N CYS A 124 -3.61 -7.85 0.44
CA CYS A 124 -2.81 -8.87 1.11
C CYS A 124 -2.60 -8.47 2.57
N GLY A 125 -3.18 -9.23 3.49
CA GLY A 125 -3.21 -8.85 4.90
C GLY A 125 -1.86 -8.95 5.62
N ASP A 126 -0.92 -9.69 5.04
CA ASP A 126 0.46 -9.84 5.50
C ASP A 126 1.39 -8.70 5.06
N VAL A 127 0.87 -7.71 4.31
CA VAL A 127 1.61 -6.47 4.00
C VAL A 127 1.82 -5.68 5.29
N LEU A 128 3.05 -5.26 5.53
CA LEU A 128 3.46 -4.51 6.71
C LEU A 128 3.33 -3.01 6.47
N VAL A 129 2.95 -2.30 7.53
CA VAL A 129 3.14 -0.86 7.63
C VAL A 129 4.46 -0.61 8.36
N GLU A 130 5.40 0.05 7.68
CA GLU A 130 6.71 0.39 8.22
C GLU A 130 6.91 1.89 8.30
N TYR A 131 7.63 2.33 9.33
CA TYR A 131 8.13 3.69 9.46
C TYR A 131 9.64 3.69 9.25
N ARG A 132 10.08 4.34 8.17
CA ARG A 132 11.50 4.47 7.82
C ARG A 132 12.04 5.79 8.36
N PRO A 133 13.02 5.77 9.26
CA PRO A 133 13.73 6.98 9.64
C PRO A 133 14.50 7.55 8.46
N GLU A 134 14.40 8.85 8.23
CA GLU A 134 15.26 9.58 7.29
C GLU A 134 16.60 9.95 7.92
N ASN A 135 16.59 10.21 9.22
CA ASN A 135 17.79 10.51 9.99
C ASN A 135 18.03 9.39 11.00
N LEU A 136 19.27 8.90 11.05
CA LEU A 136 19.65 7.83 11.97
C LEU A 136 20.33 8.41 13.20
N THR A 137 19.54 8.63 14.25
CA THR A 137 20.06 8.81 15.61
C THR A 137 19.89 7.48 16.37
N HIS A 138 20.99 6.79 16.64
CA HIS A 138 20.95 5.42 17.19
C HIS A 138 20.15 5.34 18.50
N GLU A 139 20.25 6.35 19.36
CA GLU A 139 19.51 6.40 20.62
C GLU A 139 18.01 6.59 20.41
N SER A 140 17.58 7.52 19.55
CA SER A 140 16.16 7.72 19.29
C SER A 140 15.54 6.57 18.51
N LEU A 141 16.27 5.98 17.56
CA LEU A 141 15.83 4.76 16.88
C LEU A 141 15.62 3.62 17.87
N ARG A 142 16.56 3.41 18.80
CA ARG A 142 16.42 2.41 19.85
C ARG A 142 15.21 2.68 20.75
N ARG A 143 15.01 3.93 21.17
CA ARG A 143 13.83 4.32 21.97
C ARG A 143 12.53 4.08 21.21
N LEU A 144 12.49 4.42 19.93
CA LEU A 144 11.34 4.18 19.05
C LEU A 144 11.06 2.68 18.91
N GLN A 145 12.09 1.85 18.66
CA GLN A 145 11.92 0.39 18.52
C GLN A 145 11.42 -0.30 19.79
N GLN A 146 11.58 0.35 20.94
CA GLN A 146 11.11 -0.12 22.24
C GLN A 146 9.82 0.59 22.68
N ASP A 147 9.21 1.41 21.81
CA ASP A 147 8.00 2.15 22.14
C ASP A 147 6.83 1.18 22.38
N PRO A 148 6.11 1.29 23.50
CA PRO A 148 5.04 0.36 23.87
C PRO A 148 3.82 0.42 22.92
N ARG A 149 3.73 1.44 22.05
CA ARG A 149 2.68 1.53 21.02
C ARG A 149 2.99 0.67 19.80
N LEU A 150 4.23 0.21 19.63
CA LEU A 150 4.61 -0.69 18.55
C LEU A 150 4.42 -2.16 18.95
N PRO A 151 4.17 -3.04 17.97
CA PRO A 151 4.04 -4.47 18.23
C PRO A 151 5.34 -5.06 18.79
N PRO A 152 5.26 -5.87 19.86
CA PRO A 152 6.42 -6.54 20.43
C PRO A 152 6.98 -7.59 19.46
N GLY A 153 8.31 -7.76 19.47
CA GLY A 153 8.97 -8.83 18.71
C GLY A 153 9.12 -8.60 17.19
N LEU A 154 8.55 -7.52 16.64
CA LEU A 154 8.76 -7.14 15.24
C LEU A 154 9.90 -6.12 15.05
N ASN A 155 10.31 -5.46 16.13
CA ASN A 155 11.27 -4.36 16.12
C ASN A 155 12.54 -4.76 16.87
N GLU A 156 13.56 -5.19 16.14
CA GLU A 156 14.85 -5.57 16.71
C GLU A 156 15.84 -4.41 16.75
N VAL A 157 16.44 -4.19 17.91
CA VAL A 157 17.49 -3.17 18.11
C VAL A 157 18.68 -3.49 17.21
N GLY A 158 19.07 -2.52 16.37
CA GLY A 158 20.16 -2.67 15.40
C GLY A 158 19.68 -2.81 13.95
N ASN A 159 18.38 -3.06 13.74
CA ASN A 159 17.75 -2.88 12.44
C ASN A 159 17.37 -1.40 12.26
N ILE A 160 17.38 -0.86 11.04
CA ILE A 160 16.91 0.52 10.76
C ILE A 160 15.39 0.61 10.64
N ARG A 161 14.71 -0.53 10.73
CA ARG A 161 13.31 -0.69 10.39
C ARG A 161 12.45 -0.60 11.63
N VAL A 162 11.30 0.04 11.47
CA VAL A 162 10.29 0.16 12.52
C VAL A 162 8.97 -0.32 11.93
N ILE A 163 8.49 -1.47 12.39
CA ILE A 163 7.26 -2.12 11.93
C ILE A 163 6.14 -1.74 12.89
N ALA A 164 5.10 -1.11 12.33
CA ALA A 164 3.88 -0.72 13.06
C ALA A 164 2.89 -1.89 13.21
N GLY A 165 2.97 -2.88 12.32
CA GLY A 165 2.10 -4.04 12.26
C GLY A 165 1.82 -4.44 10.81
N SER A 166 1.21 -5.60 10.62
CA SER A 166 0.61 -5.96 9.34
C SER A 166 -0.72 -5.23 9.12
N LEU A 167 -1.21 -5.21 7.88
CA LEU A 167 -2.54 -4.73 7.58
C LEU A 167 -3.60 -5.49 8.38
N LEU A 168 -3.43 -6.80 8.59
CA LEU A 168 -4.32 -7.60 9.43
C LEU A 168 -4.36 -7.12 10.88
N ASP A 169 -3.20 -6.78 11.45
CA ASP A 169 -3.11 -6.32 12.84
C ASP A 169 -3.78 -4.95 13.01
N LEU A 170 -3.78 -4.14 11.94
CA LEU A 170 -4.26 -2.76 11.96
C LEU A 170 -5.73 -2.63 11.55
N LYS A 171 -6.39 -3.67 11.05
CA LYS A 171 -7.74 -3.54 10.45
C LYS A 171 -8.90 -3.34 11.44
N ASP A 172 -8.75 -3.76 12.70
CA ASP A 172 -9.87 -3.95 13.66
C ASP A 172 -10.06 -2.83 14.66
#